data_AF-A0A847YBQ0-F1
#
_entry.id   AF-A0A847YBQ0-F1
#
_cell.length_a   1.000
_cell.length_b   1.000
_cell.length_c   1.000
_cell.angle_alpha   90.00
_cell.angle_beta   90.00
_cell.angle_gamma   90.00
#
_symmetry.space_group_name_H-M   'P 1'
#
loop_
_entity.id
_entity.type
_entity.pdbx_description
1 polymer ?
#
loop_
_entity_poly.entity_id
_entity_poly.type
_entity_poly.pdbx_seq_one_letter_code
_entity_poly.pdbx_strand_id
1 'polypeptide(L)'
;MASGDTPQKGRRVFERLDKLNEFERQPVTPDKLHGGRYFAGLFAGEHVAATEFVIGALFVIWGAKVYDVLVGLLIGNLLAVLSWTVICAPIAVQTRLTLYWYLRQIAGPVVTVLYNLLNAVLYCILAGCMITVAASAVRIPFGIAPQTGWLPEDTAFVFVVIGVGAVVVTLAILGFKRLAQFAVVCSPWMLLMFVCGAIMALPQVGHVSNLKNFWAVAESRIWSGPGPAVGAVETRATEDGKGKEVVLHLRNLGDRLLVLCEGDSPHQSYETDPTRAELPGFFLSSDADPKTAAFVEAKARVENVYGEDTSGKTMDSFF
;
A
#
# COMPACT_ATOMS: atom_id res chain seq x y z
N MET A 1 -48.83 -28.94 25.89
CA MET A 1 -49.21 -27.74 25.11
C MET A 1 -48.19 -26.65 25.38
N ALA A 2 -47.18 -26.50 24.52
CA ALA A 2 -46.23 -25.40 24.57
C ALA A 2 -46.10 -24.87 23.15
N SER A 3 -46.85 -23.82 22.84
CA SER A 3 -46.78 -23.12 21.56
C SER A 3 -47.00 -21.63 21.84
N GLY A 4 -46.09 -20.78 21.37
CA GLY A 4 -46.57 -19.53 20.77
C GLY A 4 -45.78 -18.23 20.90
N ASP A 5 -44.71 -18.10 21.69
CA ASP A 5 -44.25 -16.73 22.05
C ASP A 5 -43.00 -16.18 21.31
N THR A 6 -42.41 -16.95 20.39
CA THR A 6 -41.17 -16.54 19.68
C THR A 6 -41.35 -15.69 18.40
N PRO A 7 -42.44 -15.77 17.59
CA PRO A 7 -42.49 -15.05 16.31
C PRO A 7 -42.87 -13.56 16.44
N GLN A 8 -43.55 -13.15 17.51
CA GLN A 8 -44.08 -11.79 17.64
C GLN A 8 -43.02 -10.77 18.08
N LYS A 9 -42.08 -11.19 18.94
CA LYS A 9 -40.98 -10.33 19.44
C LYS A 9 -39.98 -9.98 18.34
N GLY A 10 -39.65 -10.94 17.46
CA GLY A 10 -38.77 -10.72 16.30
C GLY A 10 -39.35 -9.68 15.33
N ARG A 11 -40.65 -9.79 14.98
CA ARG A 11 -41.35 -8.85 14.10
C ARG A 11 -41.28 -7.40 14.61
N ARG A 12 -41.45 -7.22 15.92
CA ARG A 12 -41.43 -5.90 16.59
C ARG A 12 -40.05 -5.22 16.57
N VAL A 13 -38.96 -6.00 16.55
CA VAL A 13 -37.59 -5.47 16.44
C VAL A 13 -37.33 -4.97 15.01
N PHE A 14 -37.75 -5.75 14.00
CA PHE A 14 -37.61 -5.32 12.60
C PHE A 14 -38.45 -4.09 12.28
N GLU A 15 -39.64 -3.95 12.86
CA GLU A 15 -40.48 -2.75 12.74
C GLU A 15 -39.85 -1.50 13.37
N ARG A 16 -39.16 -1.64 14.51
CA ARG A 16 -38.41 -0.54 15.14
C ARG A 16 -37.18 -0.14 14.33
N LEU A 17 -36.44 -1.12 13.81
CA LEU A 17 -35.32 -0.90 12.88
C LEU A 17 -35.79 -0.26 11.58
N ASP A 18 -36.99 -0.60 11.10
CA ASP A 18 -37.61 0.10 9.99
C ASP A 18 -37.80 1.57 10.32
N LYS A 19 -38.39 1.89 11.48
CA LYS A 19 -38.59 3.30 11.88
C LYS A 19 -37.30 4.13 11.92
N LEU A 20 -36.14 3.53 12.18
CA LEU A 20 -34.84 4.23 12.12
C LEU A 20 -34.38 4.54 10.68
N ASN A 21 -34.85 3.81 9.67
CA ASN A 21 -34.57 4.08 8.24
C ASN A 21 -35.50 5.15 7.66
N GLU A 22 -35.80 6.21 8.42
CA GLU A 22 -36.98 7.07 8.20
C GLU A 22 -36.91 7.99 6.96
N PHE A 23 -35.73 8.21 6.38
CA PHE A 23 -35.54 9.29 5.40
C PHE A 23 -35.47 8.88 3.92
N GLU A 24 -35.28 7.59 3.58
CA GLU A 24 -34.89 7.23 2.20
C GLU A 24 -35.59 5.97 1.64
N ARG A 25 -36.89 5.81 1.96
CA ARG A 25 -37.71 4.70 1.41
C ARG A 25 -38.37 5.04 0.07
N GLN A 26 -38.24 6.28 -0.38
CA GLN A 26 -38.81 6.75 -1.63
C GLN A 26 -37.68 7.11 -2.60
N PRO A 27 -37.86 6.87 -3.90
CA PRO A 27 -36.93 7.32 -4.91
C PRO A 27 -36.64 8.81 -4.78
N VAL A 28 -35.38 9.20 -4.95
CA VAL A 28 -35.00 10.62 -4.98
C VAL A 28 -35.77 11.35 -6.08
N THR A 29 -36.47 12.42 -5.70
CA THR A 29 -37.33 13.18 -6.60
C THR A 29 -36.50 13.95 -7.65
N PRO A 30 -37.02 14.18 -8.87
CA PRO A 30 -36.26 14.79 -9.96
C PRO A 30 -35.69 16.18 -9.64
N ASP A 31 -36.37 16.96 -8.81
CA ASP A 31 -35.97 18.30 -8.35
C ASP A 31 -34.74 18.30 -7.43
N LYS A 32 -34.38 17.15 -6.87
CA LYS A 32 -33.22 16.96 -5.99
C LYS A 32 -32.02 16.33 -6.69
N LEU A 33 -32.09 16.13 -8.00
CA LEU A 33 -30.99 15.56 -8.77
C LEU A 33 -29.88 16.61 -8.98
N HIS A 34 -28.64 16.19 -8.76
CA HIS A 34 -27.46 16.99 -9.05
C HIS A 34 -26.87 16.64 -10.42
N GLY A 35 -26.25 17.62 -11.08
CA GLY A 35 -25.58 17.41 -12.36
C GLY A 35 -24.26 16.65 -12.24
N GLY A 36 -23.76 16.11 -13.35
CA GLY A 36 -22.56 15.27 -13.39
C GLY A 36 -21.27 15.90 -12.86
N ARG A 37 -21.19 17.23 -12.76
CA ARG A 37 -20.03 17.93 -12.15
C ARG A 37 -19.91 17.63 -10.65
N TYR A 38 -21.04 17.51 -9.94
CA TYR A 38 -21.05 17.13 -8.53
C TYR A 38 -20.59 15.68 -8.36
N PHE A 39 -21.04 14.80 -9.26
CA PHE A 39 -20.56 13.42 -9.31
C PHE A 39 -19.05 13.36 -9.53
N ALA A 40 -18.52 14.06 -10.53
CA ALA A 40 -17.09 14.07 -10.81
C ALA A 40 -16.26 14.61 -9.64
N GLY A 41 -16.75 15.64 -8.94
CA GLY A 41 -16.08 16.20 -7.75
C GLY A 41 -16.06 15.25 -6.56
N LEU A 42 -17.21 14.62 -6.25
CA LEU A 42 -17.31 13.58 -5.21
C LEU A 42 -16.45 12.37 -5.56
N PHE A 43 -16.58 11.87 -6.78
CA PHE A 43 -15.82 10.72 -7.27
C PHE A 43 -14.31 10.96 -7.19
N ALA A 44 -13.83 12.11 -7.68
CA ALA A 44 -12.41 12.45 -7.58
C ALA A 44 -11.96 12.59 -6.12
N GLY A 45 -12.79 13.15 -5.23
CA GLY A 45 -12.44 13.26 -3.81
C GLY A 45 -12.33 11.93 -3.09
N GLU A 46 -13.22 10.98 -3.39
CA GLU A 46 -13.21 9.65 -2.77
C GLU A 46 -12.05 8.77 -3.28
N HIS A 47 -11.67 8.92 -4.55
CA HIS A 47 -10.59 8.11 -5.13
C HIS A 47 -9.19 8.67 -4.87
N VAL A 48 -9.06 9.97 -4.61
CA VAL A 48 -7.79 10.58 -4.21
C VAL A 48 -7.60 10.33 -2.71
N ALA A 49 -7.29 9.08 -2.36
CA ALA A 49 -7.19 8.60 -0.98
C ALA A 49 -5.74 8.28 -0.56
N ALA A 50 -5.39 8.64 0.68
CA ALA A 50 -4.06 8.39 1.24
C ALA A 50 -3.64 6.90 1.23
N THR A 51 -4.62 5.99 1.21
CA THR A 51 -4.39 4.53 1.17
C THR A 51 -3.65 4.09 -0.09
N GLU A 52 -3.86 4.75 -1.22
CA GLU A 52 -3.21 4.38 -2.47
C GLU A 52 -1.68 4.61 -2.40
N PHE A 53 -1.22 5.58 -1.61
CA PHE A 53 0.22 5.80 -1.38
C PHE A 53 0.87 4.67 -0.60
N VAL A 54 0.17 4.17 0.43
CA VAL A 54 0.64 3.04 1.22
C VAL A 54 0.72 1.79 0.34
N ILE A 55 -0.29 1.56 -0.50
CA ILE A 55 -0.31 0.45 -1.45
C ILE A 55 0.82 0.58 -2.48
N GLY A 56 1.07 1.78 -3.00
CA GLY A 56 2.18 2.03 -3.94
C GLY A 56 3.54 1.71 -3.33
N ALA A 57 3.78 2.12 -2.08
CA ALA A 57 5.00 1.76 -1.35
C ALA A 57 5.09 0.25 -1.08
N LEU A 58 3.97 -0.40 -0.74
CA LEU A 58 3.92 -1.85 -0.55
C LEU A 58 4.27 -2.61 -1.83
N PHE A 59 3.84 -2.16 -3.01
CA PHE A 59 4.25 -2.77 -4.29
C PHE A 59 5.76 -2.71 -4.49
N VAL A 60 6.42 -1.62 -4.11
CA VAL A 60 7.88 -1.52 -4.16
C VAL A 60 8.52 -2.50 -3.17
N ILE A 61 8.05 -2.51 -1.92
CA ILE A 61 8.61 -3.36 -0.84
C ILE A 61 8.44 -4.86 -1.16
N TRP A 62 7.31 -5.25 -1.76
CA TRP A 62 7.03 -6.64 -2.13
C TRP A 62 7.65 -7.03 -3.47
N GLY A 63 8.41 -6.14 -4.10
CA GLY A 63 9.14 -6.43 -5.32
C GLY A 63 8.24 -6.61 -6.54
N ALA A 64 7.20 -5.80 -6.67
CA ALA A 64 6.42 -5.72 -7.90
C ALA A 64 7.30 -5.17 -9.04
N LYS A 65 7.05 -5.62 -10.27
CA LYS A 65 7.72 -5.11 -11.46
C LYS A 65 6.96 -3.94 -12.06
N VAL A 66 7.66 -3.07 -12.80
CA VAL A 66 7.07 -1.91 -13.50
C VAL A 66 5.84 -2.30 -14.32
N TYR A 67 5.95 -3.39 -15.10
CA TYR A 67 4.88 -3.87 -15.95
C TYR A 67 3.64 -4.25 -15.13
N ASP A 68 3.82 -5.03 -14.06
CA ASP A 68 2.73 -5.50 -13.20
C ASP A 68 2.01 -4.32 -12.54
N VAL A 69 2.76 -3.32 -12.07
CA VAL A 69 2.20 -2.12 -11.46
C VAL A 69 1.44 -1.27 -12.48
N LEU A 70 2.06 -0.89 -13.59
CA LEU A 70 1.45 0.05 -14.54
C LEU A 70 0.29 -0.58 -15.32
N VAL A 71 0.48 -1.80 -15.85
CA VAL A 71 -0.55 -2.49 -16.62
C VAL A 71 -1.64 -3.02 -15.69
N GLY A 72 -1.27 -3.54 -14.51
CA GLY A 72 -2.23 -3.95 -13.50
C GLY A 72 -3.11 -2.80 -13.03
N LEU A 73 -2.53 -1.63 -12.78
CA LEU A 73 -3.28 -0.43 -12.40
C LEU A 73 -4.21 0.04 -13.54
N LEU A 74 -3.74 0.03 -14.79
CA LEU A 74 -4.55 0.42 -15.95
C LEU A 74 -5.76 -0.51 -16.12
N ILE A 75 -5.52 -1.82 -16.13
CA ILE A 75 -6.57 -2.83 -16.29
C ILE A 75 -7.53 -2.81 -15.09
N GLY A 76 -7.01 -2.73 -13.87
CA GLY A 76 -7.80 -2.67 -12.65
C GLY A 76 -8.75 -1.47 -12.63
N ASN A 77 -8.23 -0.28 -12.95
CA ASN A 77 -9.06 0.92 -13.04
C ASN A 77 -10.10 0.84 -14.16
N LEU A 78 -9.74 0.28 -15.31
CA LEU A 78 -10.68 0.07 -16.40
C LEU A 78 -11.82 -0.88 -15.97
N LEU A 79 -11.49 -2.01 -15.34
CA LEU A 79 -12.48 -2.95 -14.83
C LEU A 79 -13.38 -2.35 -13.74
N ALA A 80 -12.82 -1.52 -12.85
CA ALA A 80 -13.59 -0.80 -11.85
C ALA A 80 -14.60 0.16 -12.49
N VAL A 81 -14.15 0.97 -13.46
CA VAL A 81 -15.03 1.89 -14.20
C VAL A 81 -16.11 1.13 -14.96
N LEU A 82 -15.76 0.01 -15.62
CA LEU A 82 -16.73 -0.82 -16.32
C LEU A 82 -17.76 -1.44 -15.37
N SER A 83 -17.33 -1.92 -14.21
CA SER A 83 -18.24 -2.45 -13.19
C SER A 83 -19.29 -1.41 -12.77
N TRP A 84 -18.87 -0.18 -12.49
CA TRP A 84 -19.82 0.88 -12.14
C TRP A 84 -20.67 1.32 -13.31
N THR A 85 -20.11 1.42 -14.51
CA THR A 85 -20.82 1.88 -15.70
C THR A 85 -21.90 0.89 -16.14
N VAL A 86 -21.60 -0.41 -16.09
CA VAL A 86 -22.48 -1.47 -16.62
C VAL A 86 -23.43 -1.99 -15.55
N ILE A 87 -23.03 -1.98 -14.27
CA ILE A 87 -23.81 -2.60 -13.19
C ILE A 87 -24.36 -1.54 -12.24
N CYS A 88 -23.50 -0.80 -11.54
CA CYS A 88 -23.93 0.03 -10.41
C CYS A 88 -24.75 1.26 -10.84
N ALA A 89 -24.30 1.99 -11.86
CA ALA A 89 -24.95 3.22 -12.31
C ALA A 89 -26.34 2.96 -12.92
N PRO A 90 -26.57 1.94 -13.77
CA PRO A 90 -27.92 1.62 -14.25
C PRO A 90 -28.88 1.27 -13.11
N ILE A 91 -28.47 0.44 -12.15
CA ILE A 91 -29.30 0.06 -11.01
C ILE A 91 -29.62 1.30 -10.15
N ALA A 92 -28.62 2.13 -9.84
CA ALA A 92 -28.78 3.31 -9.01
C ALA A 92 -29.70 4.37 -9.65
N VAL A 93 -29.57 4.63 -10.95
CA VAL A 93 -30.36 5.66 -11.65
C VAL A 93 -31.80 5.21 -11.91
N GLN A 94 -32.03 3.90 -12.11
CA GLN A 94 -33.37 3.33 -12.29
C GLN A 94 -34.15 3.26 -10.98
N THR A 95 -33.50 2.81 -9.89
CA THR A 95 -34.16 2.64 -8.59
C THR A 95 -34.22 3.94 -7.81
N ARG A 96 -33.13 4.71 -7.80
CA ARG A 96 -32.91 5.92 -6.98
C ARG A 96 -33.21 5.71 -5.50
N LEU A 97 -33.01 4.47 -5.04
CA LEU A 97 -33.14 4.07 -3.67
C LEU A 97 -31.74 3.98 -3.05
N THR A 98 -31.69 4.02 -1.72
CA THR A 98 -30.46 3.70 -1.01
C THR A 98 -30.12 2.24 -1.18
N LEU A 99 -28.83 1.93 -1.10
CA LEU A 99 -28.33 0.56 -1.12
C LEU A 99 -29.01 -0.30 -0.06
N TYR A 100 -29.18 0.24 1.15
CA TYR A 100 -29.78 -0.46 2.29
C TYR A 100 -31.25 -0.83 2.04
N TRP A 101 -32.03 0.10 1.50
CA TRP A 101 -33.44 -0.15 1.21
C TRP A 101 -33.63 -1.08 0.02
N TYR A 102 -32.82 -0.92 -1.03
CA TYR A 102 -32.84 -1.81 -2.18
C TYR A 102 -32.45 -3.25 -1.79
N LEU A 103 -31.41 -3.42 -0.97
CA LEU A 103 -31.03 -4.72 -0.41
C LEU A 103 -32.16 -5.33 0.42
N ARG A 104 -32.87 -4.52 1.21
CA ARG A 104 -34.03 -4.98 1.99
C ARG A 104 -35.16 -5.49 1.12
N GLN A 105 -35.43 -4.85 -0.02
CA GLN A 105 -36.46 -5.30 -0.96
C GLN A 105 -36.13 -6.65 -1.59
N ILE A 106 -34.86 -6.92 -1.89
CA ILE A 106 -34.44 -8.14 -2.60
C ILE A 106 -34.15 -9.29 -1.63
N ALA A 107 -33.41 -9.03 -0.55
CA ALA A 107 -32.89 -10.06 0.34
C ALA A 107 -33.69 -10.21 1.65
N GLY A 108 -34.63 -9.30 1.90
CA GLY A 108 -35.46 -9.31 3.10
C GLY A 108 -34.78 -8.74 4.36
N PRO A 109 -35.55 -8.57 5.45
CA PRO A 109 -35.15 -7.78 6.60
C PRO A 109 -34.00 -8.38 7.43
N VAL A 110 -33.89 -9.71 7.49
CA VAL A 110 -32.83 -10.40 8.25
C VAL A 110 -31.46 -10.15 7.62
N VAL A 111 -31.37 -10.29 6.29
CA VAL A 111 -30.12 -10.05 5.56
C VAL A 111 -29.70 -8.59 5.65
N THR A 112 -30.64 -7.65 5.58
CA THR A 112 -30.34 -6.22 5.76
C THR A 112 -29.76 -5.93 7.13
N VAL A 113 -30.28 -6.52 8.20
CA VAL A 113 -29.75 -6.29 9.56
C VAL A 113 -28.32 -6.82 9.68
N LEU A 114 -28.05 -8.02 9.15
CA LEU A 114 -26.70 -8.58 9.14
C LEU A 114 -25.73 -7.69 8.33
N TYR A 115 -26.15 -7.29 7.12
CA TYR A 115 -25.37 -6.42 6.25
C TYR A 115 -25.06 -5.07 6.92
N ASN A 116 -26.07 -4.44 7.53
CA ASN A 116 -25.90 -3.16 8.21
C ASN A 116 -24.95 -3.28 9.41
N LEU A 117 -25.02 -4.37 10.17
CA LEU A 117 -24.12 -4.60 11.30
C LEU A 117 -22.68 -4.78 10.82
N LEU A 118 -22.46 -5.61 9.81
CA LEU A 118 -21.13 -5.83 9.23
C LEU A 118 -20.55 -4.52 8.67
N ASN A 119 -21.36 -3.75 7.92
CA ASN A 119 -20.95 -2.45 7.42
C ASN A 119 -20.65 -1.46 8.53
N ALA A 120 -21.43 -1.45 9.62
CA ALA A 120 -21.17 -0.56 10.75
C ALA A 120 -19.80 -0.85 11.38
N VAL A 121 -19.45 -2.13 11.57
CA VAL A 121 -18.12 -2.53 12.06
C VAL A 121 -17.03 -2.14 11.07
N LEU A 122 -17.23 -2.44 9.78
CA LEU A 122 -16.28 -2.10 8.71
C LEU A 122 -16.01 -0.60 8.65
N TYR A 123 -17.05 0.23 8.62
CA TYR A 123 -16.92 1.68 8.56
C TYR A 123 -16.33 2.27 9.85
N CYS A 124 -16.58 1.67 11.01
CA CYS A 124 -15.93 2.08 12.25
C CYS A 124 -14.40 1.88 12.18
N ILE A 125 -13.96 0.71 11.68
CA ILE A 125 -12.53 0.42 11.48
C ILE A 125 -11.93 1.37 10.45
N LEU A 126 -12.57 1.52 9.29
CA LEU A 126 -12.11 2.43 8.23
C LEU A 126 -12.01 3.87 8.72
N ALA A 127 -13.02 4.38 9.44
CA ALA A 127 -13.00 5.73 10.00
C ALA A 127 -11.82 5.90 10.99
N GLY A 128 -11.60 4.92 11.89
CA GLY A 128 -10.47 4.94 12.81
C GLY A 128 -9.12 4.97 12.10
N CYS A 129 -8.94 4.14 11.07
CA CYS A 129 -7.73 4.14 10.24
C CYS A 129 -7.52 5.50 9.55
N MET A 130 -8.56 6.07 8.93
CA MET A 130 -8.45 7.35 8.21
C MET A 130 -8.15 8.52 9.15
N ILE A 131 -8.77 8.56 10.34
CA ILE A 131 -8.47 9.57 11.36
C ILE A 131 -7.01 9.45 11.81
N THR A 132 -6.50 8.22 11.99
CA THR A 132 -5.11 7.99 12.40
C THR A 132 -4.10 8.40 11.32
N VAL A 133 -4.41 8.15 10.05
CA VAL A 133 -3.60 8.62 8.91
C VAL A 133 -3.58 10.14 8.86
N ALA A 134 -4.73 10.80 9.02
CA ALA A 134 -4.81 12.26 9.09
C ALA A 134 -4.02 12.82 10.29
N ALA A 135 -4.16 12.21 11.47
CA ALA A 135 -3.39 12.59 12.66
C ALA A 135 -1.87 12.42 12.47
N SER A 136 -1.45 11.42 11.70
CA SER A 136 -0.04 11.19 11.34
C SER A 136 0.56 12.29 10.47
N ALA A 137 -0.27 13.05 9.73
CA ALA A 137 0.16 14.27 9.06
C ALA A 137 0.16 15.47 10.02
N VAL A 138 -0.89 15.61 10.84
CA VAL A 138 -1.03 16.73 11.80
C VAL A 138 0.04 16.71 12.89
N ARG A 139 0.58 15.55 13.26
CA ARG A 139 1.64 15.44 14.29
C ARG A 139 2.97 16.11 13.88
N ILE A 140 3.24 16.25 12.58
CA ILE A 140 4.52 16.75 12.04
C ILE A 140 4.83 18.16 12.55
N PRO A 141 3.95 19.17 12.44
CA PRO A 141 4.20 20.50 12.97
C PRO A 141 4.36 20.55 14.51
N PHE A 142 3.86 19.55 15.24
CA PHE A 142 4.04 19.45 16.69
C PHE A 142 5.32 18.70 17.10
N GLY A 143 6.11 18.20 16.14
CA GLY A 143 7.36 17.48 16.43
C GLY A 143 7.18 16.14 17.14
N ILE A 144 5.97 15.58 17.12
CA ILE A 144 5.65 14.30 17.79
C ILE A 144 6.21 13.14 16.95
N ALA A 145 6.87 12.19 17.61
CA ALA A 145 7.49 11.04 16.95
C ALA A 145 6.46 10.15 16.21
N PRO A 146 6.85 9.47 15.11
CA PRO A 146 5.97 8.53 14.41
C PRO A 146 5.48 7.42 15.34
N GLN A 147 4.18 7.12 15.31
CA GLN A 147 3.56 6.05 16.10
C GLN A 147 3.35 4.84 15.20
N THR A 148 4.25 3.87 15.25
CA THR A 148 4.22 2.66 14.38
C THR A 148 3.83 1.39 15.13
N GLY A 149 3.75 1.45 16.47
CA GLY A 149 3.30 0.35 17.30
C GLY A 149 1.80 0.07 17.20
N TRP A 150 1.37 -1.06 17.77
CA TRP A 150 -0.04 -1.45 17.86
C TRP A 150 -0.86 -0.55 18.80
N LEU A 151 -0.20 0.03 19.79
CA LEU A 151 -0.76 0.99 20.75
C LEU A 151 0.00 2.31 20.65
N PRO A 152 -0.65 3.45 20.95
CA PRO A 152 0.03 4.73 20.99
C PRO A 152 1.05 4.75 22.13
N GLU A 153 2.27 5.16 21.83
CA GLU A 153 3.37 5.34 22.79
C GLU A 153 3.37 6.75 23.37
N ASP A 154 2.84 7.73 22.61
CA ASP A 154 2.78 9.14 23.01
C ASP A 154 1.35 9.62 23.28
N THR A 155 1.13 10.12 24.50
CA THR A 155 -0.15 10.73 24.91
C THR A 155 -0.51 11.99 24.12
N ALA A 156 0.47 12.77 23.67
CA ALA A 156 0.24 13.95 22.83
C ALA A 156 -0.37 13.54 21.48
N PHE A 157 0.06 12.41 20.92
CA PHE A 157 -0.52 11.87 19.70
C PHE A 157 -1.98 11.48 19.91
N VAL A 158 -2.33 10.88 21.05
CA VAL A 158 -3.72 10.53 21.37
C VAL A 158 -4.62 11.77 21.37
N PHE A 159 -4.16 12.89 21.94
CA PHE A 159 -4.92 14.14 21.90
C PHE A 159 -5.07 14.69 20.47
N VAL A 160 -4.06 14.56 19.63
CA VAL A 160 -4.16 14.92 18.21
C VAL A 160 -5.22 14.08 17.50
N VAL A 161 -5.21 12.76 17.71
CA VAL A 161 -6.21 11.84 17.13
C VAL A 161 -7.62 12.20 17.57
N ILE A 162 -7.84 12.46 18.87
CA ILE A 162 -9.14 12.89 19.40
C ILE A 162 -9.57 14.23 18.79
N GLY A 163 -8.65 15.19 18.68
CA GLY A 163 -8.92 16.49 18.07
C GLY A 163 -9.31 16.40 16.60
N VAL A 164 -8.55 15.66 15.80
CA VAL A 164 -8.87 15.40 14.38
C VAL A 164 -10.20 14.69 14.25
N GLY A 165 -10.45 13.65 15.06
CA GLY A 165 -11.72 12.94 15.07
C GLY A 165 -12.91 13.84 15.41
N ALA A 166 -12.77 14.73 16.40
CA ALA A 166 -13.81 15.69 16.78
C ALA A 166 -14.16 16.64 15.63
N VAL A 167 -13.16 17.14 14.88
CA VAL A 167 -13.37 17.99 13.70
C VAL A 167 -14.14 17.21 12.62
N VAL A 168 -13.72 15.98 12.31
CA VAL A 168 -14.38 15.13 11.30
C VAL A 168 -15.83 14.84 11.68
N VAL A 169 -16.09 14.45 12.93
CA VAL A 169 -17.45 14.19 13.43
C VAL A 169 -18.30 15.45 13.38
N THR A 170 -17.75 16.61 13.72
CA THR A 170 -18.47 17.90 13.63
C THR A 170 -18.87 18.21 12.19
N LEU A 171 -17.96 18.00 11.22
CA LEU A 171 -18.27 18.17 9.80
C LEU A 171 -19.35 17.19 9.32
N ALA A 172 -19.35 15.96 9.82
CA ALA A 172 -20.40 14.98 9.52
C ALA A 172 -21.78 15.43 10.06
N ILE A 173 -21.83 16.00 11.26
CA ILE A 173 -23.06 16.56 11.86
C ILE A 173 -23.59 17.76 11.06
N LEU A 174 -22.71 18.60 10.51
CA LEU A 174 -23.06 19.76 9.68
C LEU A 174 -23.69 19.37 8.32
N GLY A 175 -23.66 18.08 7.96
CA GLY A 175 -24.42 17.49 6.87
C GLY A 175 -23.75 17.51 5.49
N PHE A 176 -24.28 16.68 4.59
CA PHE A 176 -23.71 16.34 3.29
C PHE A 176 -23.41 17.56 2.39
N LYS A 177 -24.21 18.62 2.46
CA LYS A 177 -24.02 19.82 1.63
C LYS A 177 -22.70 20.54 1.91
N ARG A 178 -22.32 20.67 3.19
CA ARG A 178 -21.06 21.31 3.59
C ARG A 178 -19.86 20.42 3.24
N LEU A 179 -20.01 19.11 3.44
CA LEU A 179 -19.00 18.11 3.13
C LEU A 179 -18.71 18.06 1.62
N ALA A 180 -19.75 18.05 0.79
CA ALA A 180 -19.62 18.07 -0.67
C ALA A 180 -18.98 19.38 -1.17
N GLN A 181 -19.34 20.54 -0.60
CA GLN A 181 -18.70 21.81 -0.94
C GLN A 181 -17.22 21.83 -0.59
N PHE A 182 -16.84 21.28 0.56
CA PHE A 182 -15.45 21.15 0.97
C PHE A 182 -14.66 20.23 0.03
N ALA A 183 -15.20 19.04 -0.28
CA ALA A 183 -14.59 18.09 -1.19
C ALA A 183 -14.32 18.69 -2.59
N VAL A 184 -15.29 19.41 -3.16
CA VAL A 184 -15.13 20.06 -4.49
C VAL A 184 -13.96 21.04 -4.54
N VAL A 185 -13.61 21.69 -3.43
CA VAL A 185 -12.46 22.61 -3.33
C VAL A 185 -11.16 21.84 -3.08
N CYS A 186 -11.18 20.84 -2.21
CA CYS A 186 -9.99 20.09 -1.82
C CYS A 186 -9.51 19.13 -2.91
N SER A 187 -10.39 18.46 -3.65
CA SER A 187 -9.98 17.45 -4.63
C SER A 187 -9.05 17.99 -5.74
N PRO A 188 -9.33 19.15 -6.38
CA PRO A 188 -8.41 19.73 -7.36
C PRO A 188 -7.07 20.14 -6.76
N TRP A 189 -7.08 20.65 -5.53
CA TRP A 189 -5.87 21.05 -4.81
C TRP A 189 -5.00 19.84 -4.44
N MET A 190 -5.61 18.75 -3.96
CA MET A 190 -4.90 17.50 -3.66
C MET A 190 -4.26 16.90 -4.92
N LEU A 191 -4.99 16.89 -6.04
CA LEU A 191 -4.45 16.44 -7.31
C LEU A 191 -3.21 17.24 -7.73
N LEU A 192 -3.26 18.57 -7.61
CA LEU A 192 -2.11 19.44 -7.90
C LEU A 192 -0.92 19.13 -6.98
N MET A 193 -1.15 18.96 -5.67
CA MET A 193 -0.09 18.60 -4.72
C MET A 193 0.58 17.28 -5.09
N PHE A 194 -0.17 16.30 -5.58
CA PHE A 194 0.40 15.01 -6.01
C PHE A 194 1.20 15.13 -7.30
N VAL A 195 0.73 15.87 -8.30
CA VAL A 195 1.48 16.11 -9.53
C VAL A 195 2.78 16.86 -9.22
N CYS A 196 2.71 17.92 -8.41
CA CYS A 196 3.89 18.67 -7.99
C CYS A 196 4.86 17.79 -7.18
N GLY A 197 4.36 17.02 -6.21
CA GLY A 197 5.15 16.10 -5.41
C GLY A 197 5.87 15.04 -6.27
N ALA A 198 5.17 14.47 -7.25
CA ALA A 198 5.77 13.52 -8.20
C ALA A 198 6.89 14.16 -9.03
N ILE A 199 6.67 15.38 -9.55
CA ILE A 199 7.69 16.12 -10.31
C ILE A 199 8.90 16.45 -9.42
N MET A 200 8.68 16.84 -8.17
CA MET A 200 9.76 17.14 -7.22
C MET A 200 10.53 15.89 -6.76
N ALA A 201 9.88 14.73 -6.69
CA ALA A 201 10.51 13.46 -6.33
C ALA A 201 11.27 12.82 -7.52
N LEU A 202 10.89 13.13 -8.76
CA LEU A 202 11.45 12.51 -9.96
C LEU A 202 12.99 12.60 -10.05
N PRO A 203 13.64 13.76 -9.77
CA PRO A 203 15.10 13.85 -9.78
C PRO A 203 15.80 12.96 -8.74
N GLN A 204 15.12 12.58 -7.65
CA GLN A 204 15.70 11.73 -6.61
C GLN A 204 15.83 10.27 -7.07
N VAL A 205 14.98 9.83 -8.00
CA VAL A 205 15.00 8.47 -8.55
C VAL A 205 15.81 8.36 -9.85
N GLY A 206 15.91 9.44 -10.63
CA GLY A 206 16.76 9.49 -11.82
C GLY A 206 16.39 10.61 -12.79
N HIS A 207 17.25 10.86 -13.78
CA HIS A 207 16.97 11.87 -14.80
C HIS A 207 16.03 11.32 -15.88
N VAL A 208 14.78 11.76 -15.87
CA VAL A 208 13.76 11.33 -16.84
C VAL A 208 13.49 12.46 -17.83
N SER A 209 14.04 12.32 -19.05
CA SER A 209 13.85 13.27 -20.15
C SER A 209 12.86 12.81 -21.22
N ASN A 210 12.48 11.53 -21.23
CA ASN A 210 11.51 10.94 -22.16
C ASN A 210 10.90 9.63 -21.58
N LEU A 211 9.87 9.10 -22.23
CA LEU A 211 9.14 7.89 -21.77
C LEU A 211 10.00 6.62 -21.74
N LYS A 212 10.99 6.47 -22.64
CA LYS A 212 11.90 5.31 -22.63
C LYS A 212 12.82 5.35 -21.41
N ASN A 213 13.37 6.53 -21.12
CA ASN A 213 14.19 6.79 -19.94
C ASN A 213 13.35 6.64 -18.66
N PHE A 214 12.07 7.05 -18.66
CA PHE A 214 11.16 6.80 -17.55
C PHE A 214 11.04 5.31 -17.26
N TRP A 215 10.78 4.48 -18.29
CA TRP A 215 10.64 3.04 -18.10
C TRP A 215 11.93 2.40 -17.55
N ALA A 216 13.09 2.79 -18.10
CA ALA A 216 14.38 2.30 -17.63
C ALA A 216 14.66 2.69 -16.17
N VAL A 217 14.37 3.94 -15.78
CA VAL A 217 14.51 4.41 -14.39
C VAL A 217 13.51 3.68 -13.48
N ALA A 218 12.27 3.51 -13.92
CA ALA A 218 11.24 2.81 -13.17
C ALA A 218 11.66 1.37 -12.87
N GLU A 219 12.23 0.66 -13.84
CA GLU A 219 12.69 -0.73 -13.70
C GLU A 219 13.96 -0.84 -12.86
N SER A 220 14.87 0.12 -13.02
CA SER A 220 16.14 0.11 -12.31
C SER A 220 16.10 0.66 -10.89
N ARG A 221 15.11 1.51 -10.54
CA ARG A 221 15.15 2.29 -9.28
C ARG A 221 13.87 2.27 -8.46
N ILE A 222 12.73 1.96 -9.07
CA ILE A 222 11.42 2.04 -8.38
C ILE A 222 10.80 0.66 -8.22
N TRP A 223 10.47 -0.03 -9.32
CA TRP A 223 9.81 -1.33 -9.34
C TRP A 223 10.71 -2.38 -9.96
N SER A 224 11.78 -2.70 -9.25
CA SER A 224 12.86 -3.57 -9.74
C SER A 224 12.60 -5.06 -9.64
N GLY A 225 11.44 -5.47 -9.14
CA GLY A 225 11.20 -6.86 -8.80
C GLY A 225 11.73 -7.23 -7.41
N PRO A 226 11.74 -8.54 -7.08
CA PRO A 226 12.24 -9.04 -5.81
C PRO A 226 13.70 -8.63 -5.58
N GLY A 227 14.02 -8.24 -4.34
CA GLY A 227 15.39 -7.94 -3.95
C GLY A 227 16.33 -9.17 -4.04
N PRO A 228 17.64 -8.97 -3.83
CA PRO A 228 18.61 -10.06 -3.83
C PRO A 228 18.23 -11.10 -2.77
N ALA A 229 18.17 -12.36 -3.18
CA ALA A 229 17.73 -13.48 -2.33
C ALA A 229 18.80 -14.55 -2.28
N VAL A 230 19.03 -15.14 -1.10
CA VAL A 230 19.94 -16.28 -0.97
C VAL A 230 19.33 -17.48 -1.68
N GLY A 231 19.95 -17.86 -2.78
CA GLY A 231 19.52 -18.92 -3.66
C GLY A 231 20.00 -20.29 -3.23
N ALA A 232 21.25 -20.38 -2.80
CA ALA A 232 21.85 -21.56 -2.22
C ALA A 232 22.93 -21.14 -1.24
N VAL A 233 23.18 -21.99 -0.25
CA VAL A 233 24.28 -21.83 0.71
C VAL A 233 25.16 -23.05 0.57
N GLU A 234 26.40 -22.85 0.16
CA GLU A 234 27.40 -23.91 0.09
C GLU A 234 28.44 -23.69 1.18
N THR A 235 28.92 -24.78 1.78
CA THR A 235 30.06 -24.71 2.70
C THR A 235 31.22 -25.45 2.06
N ARG A 236 32.32 -24.74 1.78
CA ARG A 236 33.54 -25.29 1.20
C ARG A 236 34.66 -25.25 2.24
N ALA A 237 35.62 -26.15 2.14
CA ALA A 237 36.85 -26.03 2.93
C ALA A 237 37.74 -24.97 2.28
N THR A 238 38.34 -24.09 3.10
CA THR A 238 39.31 -23.09 2.62
C THR A 238 40.47 -23.80 1.91
N GLU A 239 41.05 -23.19 0.86
CA GLU A 239 42.17 -23.79 0.08
C GLU A 239 43.36 -24.20 0.97
N ASP A 240 43.60 -23.50 2.08
CA ASP A 240 44.65 -23.82 3.05
C ASP A 240 44.31 -24.99 4.02
N GLY A 241 43.12 -25.57 3.90
CA GLY A 241 42.64 -26.70 4.72
C GLY A 241 42.38 -26.40 6.20
N LYS A 242 42.56 -25.14 6.62
CA LYS A 242 42.49 -24.69 8.02
C LYS A 242 41.15 -24.06 8.43
N GLY A 243 40.20 -23.90 7.50
CA GLY A 243 38.93 -23.21 7.74
C GLY A 243 37.77 -23.74 6.90
N LYS A 244 36.56 -23.21 7.17
CA LYS A 244 35.34 -23.42 6.38
C LYS A 244 34.88 -22.08 5.82
N GLU A 245 34.58 -22.04 4.54
CA GLU A 245 33.98 -20.91 3.83
C GLU A 245 32.51 -21.18 3.57
N VAL A 246 31.66 -20.16 3.77
CA VAL A 246 30.23 -20.21 3.47
C VAL A 246 29.99 -19.34 2.24
N VAL A 247 29.65 -19.97 1.12
CA VAL A 247 29.37 -19.30 -0.16
C VAL A 247 27.85 -19.10 -0.27
N LEU A 248 27.43 -17.84 -0.32
CA LEU A 248 26.03 -17.46 -0.53
C LEU A 248 25.81 -17.18 -2.02
N HIS A 249 25.08 -18.07 -2.69
CA HIS A 249 24.67 -17.86 -4.08
C HIS A 249 23.48 -16.92 -4.12
N LEU A 250 23.73 -15.63 -4.31
CA LEU A 250 22.67 -14.63 -4.37
C LEU A 250 21.99 -14.63 -5.74
N ARG A 251 20.68 -14.88 -5.77
CA ARG A 251 19.82 -14.74 -6.95
C ARG A 251 19.27 -13.31 -7.00
N ASN A 252 18.91 -12.86 -8.21
CA ASN A 252 18.34 -11.52 -8.47
C ASN A 252 19.27 -10.36 -8.10
N LEU A 253 20.59 -10.57 -8.11
CA LEU A 253 21.56 -9.54 -7.71
C LEU A 253 21.67 -8.39 -8.73
N GLY A 254 21.41 -8.65 -10.03
CA GLY A 254 21.61 -7.67 -11.11
C GLY A 254 22.98 -6.97 -11.06
N ASP A 255 23.10 -5.78 -11.65
CA ASP A 255 24.29 -4.92 -11.56
C ASP A 255 24.31 -4.09 -10.25
N ARG A 256 23.73 -4.60 -9.15
CA ARG A 256 23.39 -3.78 -7.96
C ARG A 256 24.15 -4.14 -6.69
N LEU A 257 25.41 -4.54 -6.81
CA LEU A 257 26.25 -4.67 -5.62
C LEU A 257 26.94 -3.34 -5.33
N LEU A 258 26.41 -2.59 -4.35
CA LEU A 258 27.10 -1.42 -3.80
C LEU A 258 27.75 -1.83 -2.47
N VAL A 259 29.07 -1.93 -2.49
CA VAL A 259 29.88 -2.15 -1.29
C VAL A 259 30.05 -0.80 -0.59
N LEU A 260 29.26 -0.58 0.47
CA LEU A 260 29.41 0.61 1.31
C LEU A 260 30.37 0.26 2.45
N CYS A 261 31.61 0.77 2.38
CA CYS A 261 32.51 0.75 3.51
C CYS A 261 32.11 1.85 4.50
N GLU A 262 32.12 1.54 5.78
CA GLU A 262 31.76 2.46 6.85
C GLU A 262 32.74 3.64 6.86
N GLY A 263 32.30 4.83 6.39
CA GLY A 263 33.06 6.08 6.53
C GLY A 263 33.19 6.98 5.31
N ASP A 264 32.97 6.51 4.07
CA ASP A 264 33.22 7.33 2.88
C ASP A 264 31.95 7.66 2.08
N SER A 265 31.83 8.95 1.73
CA SER A 265 30.87 9.46 0.76
C SER A 265 31.03 8.73 -0.58
N PRO A 266 29.99 8.61 -1.43
CA PRO A 266 30.04 7.78 -2.63
C PRO A 266 31.10 8.30 -3.60
N HIS A 267 32.30 7.73 -3.53
CA HIS A 267 33.34 7.95 -4.51
C HIS A 267 33.00 7.14 -5.76
N GLN A 268 32.81 7.85 -6.89
CA GLN A 268 32.97 7.26 -8.22
C GLN A 268 34.45 6.88 -8.38
N SER A 269 34.82 5.69 -7.93
CA SER A 269 36.12 5.10 -8.28
C SER A 269 35.96 4.30 -9.56
N TYR A 270 36.30 4.97 -10.67
CA TYR A 270 36.87 4.26 -11.82
C TYR A 270 38.12 3.51 -11.32
N GLU A 271 38.30 2.27 -11.76
CA GLU A 271 39.56 1.51 -11.65
C GLU A 271 39.88 0.88 -10.27
N THR A 272 39.03 -0.05 -9.83
CA THR A 272 39.48 -1.22 -9.06
C THR A 272 38.81 -2.45 -9.63
N ASP A 273 39.59 -3.48 -9.92
CA ASP A 273 39.13 -4.79 -10.38
C ASP A 273 37.90 -5.25 -9.55
N PRO A 274 36.70 -5.37 -10.15
CA PRO A 274 35.46 -5.64 -9.42
C PRO A 274 35.40 -7.05 -8.80
N THR A 275 36.43 -7.87 -8.99
CA THR A 275 36.51 -9.26 -8.50
C THR A 275 37.04 -9.43 -7.07
N ARG A 276 37.44 -8.34 -6.38
CA ARG A 276 38.13 -8.42 -5.07
C ARG A 276 37.65 -7.42 -4.02
N ALA A 277 36.37 -7.10 -3.96
CA ALA A 277 35.83 -6.28 -2.87
C ALA A 277 35.71 -7.10 -1.58
N GLU A 278 36.45 -6.72 -0.53
CA GLU A 278 36.30 -7.25 0.83
C GLU A 278 35.31 -6.39 1.60
N LEU A 279 34.30 -7.04 2.18
CA LEU A 279 33.22 -6.39 2.93
C LEU A 279 33.44 -6.60 4.44
N PRO A 280 33.74 -5.55 5.22
CA PRO A 280 33.81 -5.64 6.68
C PRO A 280 32.41 -5.75 7.31
N GLY A 281 32.33 -6.22 8.56
CA GLY A 281 31.09 -6.19 9.37
C GLY A 281 30.18 -7.42 9.26
N PHE A 282 30.66 -8.54 8.72
CA PHE A 282 29.92 -9.81 8.72
C PHE A 282 30.23 -10.61 9.99
N PHE A 283 29.20 -11.23 10.56
CA PHE A 283 29.34 -12.06 11.75
C PHE A 283 28.73 -13.44 11.52
N LEU A 284 29.43 -14.48 11.96
CA LEU A 284 28.96 -15.85 11.92
C LEU A 284 28.61 -16.33 13.33
N SER A 285 27.51 -17.08 13.43
CA SER A 285 27.10 -17.81 14.62
C SER A 285 27.00 -19.29 14.28
N SER A 286 27.47 -20.16 15.18
CA SER A 286 27.26 -21.61 15.11
C SER A 286 25.88 -22.03 15.61
N ASP A 287 25.13 -21.11 16.23
CA ASP A 287 23.84 -21.36 16.85
C ASP A 287 22.70 -20.78 15.99
N ALA A 288 21.62 -21.54 15.86
CA ALA A 288 20.50 -21.21 14.96
C ALA A 288 19.54 -20.17 15.57
N ASP A 289 19.61 -19.96 16.90
CA ASP A 289 18.80 -18.96 17.59
C ASP A 289 19.55 -17.61 17.66
N PRO A 290 19.05 -16.55 16.98
CA PRO A 290 19.72 -15.25 16.91
C PRO A 290 19.79 -14.53 18.26
N LYS A 291 19.11 -15.03 19.31
CA LYS A 291 19.06 -14.39 20.64
C LYS A 291 20.12 -14.90 21.62
N THR A 292 20.81 -16.01 21.33
CA THR A 292 21.79 -16.63 22.26
C THR A 292 23.23 -16.68 21.75
N ALA A 293 23.51 -16.15 20.56
CA ALA A 293 24.76 -16.39 19.86
C ALA A 293 25.93 -15.47 20.24
N ALA A 294 27.10 -16.07 20.47
CA ALA A 294 28.40 -15.41 20.38
C ALA A 294 28.78 -15.26 18.91
N PHE A 295 28.73 -14.04 18.40
CA PHE A 295 29.06 -13.71 17.02
C PHE A 295 30.59 -13.64 16.84
N VAL A 296 31.12 -14.34 15.83
CA VAL A 296 32.53 -14.26 15.43
C VAL A 296 32.63 -13.41 14.16
N GLU A 297 33.52 -12.43 14.18
CA GLU A 297 33.79 -11.58 13.02
C GLU A 297 34.32 -12.42 11.84
N ALA A 298 33.70 -12.25 10.68
CA ALA A 298 34.01 -12.96 9.46
C ALA A 298 34.33 -11.97 8.34
N LYS A 299 35.27 -12.34 7.47
CA LYS A 299 35.56 -11.58 6.25
C LYS A 299 34.69 -12.11 5.12
N ALA A 300 33.95 -11.22 4.46
CA ALA A 300 33.20 -11.56 3.26
C ALA A 300 33.95 -11.05 2.02
N ARG A 301 34.04 -11.89 0.98
CA ARG A 301 34.57 -11.52 -0.33
C ARG A 301 33.50 -11.80 -1.38
N VAL A 302 33.43 -10.92 -2.37
CA VAL A 302 32.53 -11.07 -3.53
C VAL A 302 33.32 -11.68 -4.67
N GLU A 303 32.81 -12.77 -5.25
CA GLU A 303 33.39 -13.40 -6.43
C GLU A 303 32.36 -13.46 -7.57
N ASN A 304 32.81 -13.14 -8.79
CA ASN A 304 31.97 -13.23 -9.98
C ASN A 304 31.95 -14.68 -10.50
N VAL A 305 30.77 -15.27 -10.64
CA VAL A 305 30.60 -16.66 -11.12
C VAL A 305 30.63 -16.75 -12.66
N TYR A 306 30.72 -15.62 -13.39
CA TYR A 306 30.90 -15.65 -14.85
C TYR A 306 32.37 -15.92 -15.21
N GLY A 307 32.69 -17.20 -15.41
CA GLY A 307 34.00 -17.64 -15.86
C GLY A 307 34.18 -19.16 -15.99
N GLU A 308 33.38 -19.98 -15.30
CA GLU A 308 33.42 -21.44 -15.49
C GLU A 308 32.42 -21.87 -16.56
N ASP A 309 32.91 -22.01 -17.79
CA ASP A 309 32.24 -22.71 -18.86
C ASP A 309 32.00 -24.18 -18.44
N THR A 310 30.76 -24.50 -18.07
CA THR A 310 30.32 -25.88 -17.80
C THR A 310 30.23 -26.77 -19.05
N SER A 311 30.79 -26.33 -20.18
CA SER A 311 30.97 -27.16 -21.38
C SER A 311 32.46 -27.34 -21.65
N GLY A 312 33.01 -28.49 -21.27
CA GLY A 312 34.33 -28.92 -21.72
C GLY A 312 34.39 -29.07 -23.23
N LYS A 313 34.70 -27.97 -23.93
CA LYS A 313 35.25 -27.97 -25.29
C LYS A 313 36.24 -26.81 -25.42
N THR A 314 37.50 -27.19 -25.34
CA THR A 314 38.63 -26.48 -25.92
C THR A 314 38.26 -25.95 -27.31
N MET A 315 38.31 -24.64 -27.51
CA MET A 315 38.58 -24.10 -28.85
C MET A 315 39.61 -23.00 -28.72
N ASP A 316 40.74 -23.29 -29.36
CA ASP A 316 41.90 -22.45 -29.54
C ASP A 316 41.55 -21.10 -30.17
N SER A 317 42.40 -20.12 -29.84
CA SER A 317 42.69 -18.87 -30.53
C SER A 317 42.08 -18.67 -31.92
N PHE A 318 41.57 -17.46 -32.21
CA PHE A 318 42.06 -16.62 -33.31
C PHE A 318 41.32 -15.26 -33.34
N PHE A 319 42.14 -14.18 -33.34
CA PHE A 319 41.89 -12.75 -33.65
C PHE A 319 40.72 -11.99 -33.03
#